data_AF-A0A7C5I9R6-F1
#
_entry.id   AF-A0A7C5I9R6-F1
#
_cell.length_a   1.000
_cell.length_b   1.000
_cell.length_c   1.000
_cell.angle_alpha   90.00
_cell.angle_beta   90.00
_cell.angle_gamma   90.00
#
_symmetry.space_group_name_H-M   'P 1'
#
loop_
_entity.id
_entity.type
_entity.pdbx_description
1 polymer ?
#
loop_
_entity_poly.entity_id
_entity_poly.type
_entity_poly.pdbx_seq_one_letter_code
_entity_poly.pdbx_strand_id
1 'polypeptide(L)'
;MAEVRKIAIDPVTRVEGHGKVTLLLDEKNQVTQARFHIVEFRGFERFVRGRPYWEMPVLVQRLCGICPVSHHLAAAKAMDMVVGADRLTPTAEKMRRLMHYGQTLQSHALHFFHLVSPDLLFGFDADPTVRNVIAVA
;
A
#
# COMPACT_ATOMS: atom_id res chain seq x y z
N MET A 1 33.42 21.19 7.76
CA MET A 1 32.48 20.36 6.98
C MET A 1 31.11 20.96 7.18
N ALA A 2 30.35 21.20 6.11
CA ALA A 2 29.01 21.79 6.23
C ALA A 2 28.16 20.97 7.20
N GLU A 3 27.46 21.64 8.12
CA GLU A 3 26.70 20.98 9.17
C GLU A 3 25.43 20.38 8.57
N VAL A 4 25.34 19.04 8.54
CA VAL A 4 24.20 18.33 7.95
C VAL A 4 23.20 17.99 9.04
N ARG A 5 21.97 18.52 8.93
CA ARG A 5 20.89 18.24 9.88
C ARG A 5 20.12 16.99 9.46
N LYS A 6 19.87 16.08 10.40
CA LYS A 6 19.09 14.85 10.18
C LYS A 6 17.68 14.98 10.78
N ILE A 7 16.66 14.71 9.97
CA ILE A 7 15.26 14.56 10.43
C ILE A 7 14.86 13.10 10.27
N ALA A 8 14.18 12.54 11.27
CA ALA A 8 13.61 11.20 11.22
C ALA A 8 12.10 11.27 11.48
N ILE A 9 11.32 10.74 10.55
CA ILE A 9 9.87 10.59 10.65
C ILE A 9 9.61 9.11 10.94
N ASP A 10 9.23 8.82 12.18
CA ASP A 10 9.08 7.46 12.72
C ASP A 10 8.05 7.47 13.86
N PRO A 11 6.82 6.93 13.67
CA PRO A 11 6.34 6.26 12.46
C PRO A 11 5.87 7.25 11.37
N VAL A 12 5.88 6.79 10.11
CA VAL A 12 5.04 7.38 9.06
C VAL A 12 3.60 6.95 9.30
N THR A 13 2.71 7.90 9.58
CA THR A 13 1.29 7.63 9.90
C THR A 13 0.38 7.81 8.68
N ARG A 14 -0.88 7.38 8.81
CA ARG A 14 -1.91 7.43 7.73
C ARG A 14 -1.49 6.72 6.45
N VAL A 15 -0.73 5.64 6.59
CA VAL A 15 -0.34 4.72 5.53
C VAL A 15 -0.59 3.28 6.01
N GLU A 16 -0.58 2.34 5.07
CA GLU A 16 -0.56 0.91 5.42
C GLU A 16 0.85 0.46 5.79
N GLY A 17 0.93 -0.48 6.73
CA GLY A 17 2.18 -1.06 7.17
C GLY A 17 3.02 -0.11 8.03
N HIS A 18 4.31 -0.42 8.11
CA HIS A 18 5.27 0.30 8.95
C HIS A 18 6.38 0.90 8.09
N GLY A 19 6.52 2.21 8.17
CA GLY A 19 7.52 2.97 7.42
C GLY A 19 8.23 3.99 8.28
N LYS A 20 9.49 4.24 7.94
CA LYS A 20 10.30 5.34 8.47
C LYS A 20 10.91 6.12 7.33
N VAL A 21 10.94 7.44 7.44
CA VAL A 21 11.65 8.31 6.48
C VAL A 21 12.76 9.06 7.21
N THR A 22 13.98 9.00 6.68
CA THR A 22 15.11 9.81 7.16
C THR A 22 15.49 10.82 6.09
N LEU A 23 15.56 12.09 6.47
CA LEU A 23 15.99 13.20 5.61
C LEU A 23 17.32 13.76 6.13
N LEU A 24 18.24 14.06 5.20
CA LEU A 24 19.42 14.87 5.44
C LEU A 24 19.23 16.22 4.77
N LEU A 25 19.41 17.29 5.54
CA LEU A 25 19.24 18.66 5.10
C LEU A 25 20.57 19.41 5.14
N ASP A 26 20.79 20.25 4.14
CA ASP A 26 21.89 21.22 4.16
C ASP A 26 21.56 22.45 5.04
N GLU A 27 22.52 23.38 5.11
CA GLU A 27 22.40 24.64 5.85
C GLU A 27 21.26 25.55 5.33
N LYS A 28 20.79 25.34 4.08
CA LYS A 28 19.67 26.06 3.48
C LYS A 28 18.33 25.31 3.61
N ASN A 29 18.27 24.30 4.47
CA ASN A 29 17.14 23.41 4.65
C ASN A 29 16.70 22.68 3.36
N GLN A 30 17.58 22.49 2.39
CA GLN A 30 17.31 21.69 1.22
C GLN A 30 17.61 20.22 1.50
N VAL A 31 16.72 19.32 1.07
CA VAL A 31 16.92 17.87 1.22
C VAL A 31 18.03 17.43 0.28
N THR A 32 19.16 17.02 0.86
CA THR A 32 20.30 16.45 0.11
C THR A 32 20.17 14.94 -0.02
N GLN A 33 19.47 14.30 0.93
CA GLN A 33 19.18 12.87 0.86
C GLN A 33 17.85 12.54 1.54
N ALA A 34 17.05 11.67 0.91
CA ALA A 34 15.89 11.02 1.52
C ALA A 34 16.07 9.50 1.51
N ARG A 35 15.76 8.85 2.63
CA ARG A 35 15.78 7.38 2.76
C ARG A 35 14.43 6.93 3.27
N PHE A 36 13.80 6.03 2.52
CA PHE A 36 12.60 5.32 2.96
C PHE A 36 12.99 3.94 3.47
N HIS A 37 12.54 3.62 4.68
CA HIS A 37 12.84 2.39 5.38
C HIS A 37 11.54 1.60 5.52
N ILE A 38 11.49 0.42 4.91
CA ILE A 38 10.47 -0.59 5.18
C ILE A 38 10.94 -1.41 6.37
N VAL A 39 10.21 -1.33 7.48
CA VAL A 39 10.61 -1.99 8.74
C VAL A 39 9.85 -3.29 9.00
N GLU A 40 8.85 -3.61 8.17
CA GLU A 40 8.03 -4.80 8.31
C GLU A 40 8.41 -5.92 7.34
N PHE A 41 8.31 -7.16 7.81
CA PHE A 41 8.50 -8.36 7.00
C PHE A 41 7.66 -9.51 7.54
N ARG A 42 6.94 -10.21 6.65
CA ARG A 42 6.15 -11.41 6.99
C ARG A 42 6.57 -12.68 6.24
N GLY A 43 7.20 -12.56 5.07
CA GLY A 43 7.74 -13.72 4.34
C GLY A 43 6.69 -14.66 3.75
N PHE A 44 5.59 -14.14 3.19
CA PHE A 44 4.52 -14.95 2.55
C PHE A 44 5.03 -15.92 1.48
N GLU A 45 6.11 -15.56 0.78
CA GLU A 45 6.78 -16.41 -0.20
C GLU A 45 7.25 -17.76 0.39
N ARG A 46 7.57 -17.79 1.70
CA ARG A 46 7.91 -19.03 2.39
C ARG A 46 6.66 -19.82 2.75
N PHE A 47 5.58 -19.15 3.16
CA PHE A 47 4.31 -19.79 3.55
C PHE A 47 3.57 -20.46 2.40
N VAL A 48 3.79 -20.00 1.16
CA VAL A 48 3.17 -20.61 -0.03
C VAL A 48 3.88 -21.88 -0.52
N ARG A 49 5.11 -22.14 -0.07
CA ARG A 49 5.86 -23.33 -0.53
C ARG A 49 5.19 -24.61 -0.05
N GLY A 50 5.01 -25.57 -0.97
CA GLY A 50 4.38 -26.86 -0.69
C GLY A 50 2.87 -26.81 -0.53
N ARG A 51 2.24 -25.65 -0.73
CA ARG A 51 0.78 -25.54 -0.69
C ARG A 51 0.15 -25.90 -2.02
N PRO A 52 -1.11 -26.38 -2.01
CA PRO A 52 -1.85 -26.57 -3.23
C PRO A 52 -2.04 -25.26 -4.00
N TYR A 53 -1.83 -25.31 -5.31
CA TYR A 53 -1.83 -24.12 -6.17
C TYR A 53 -3.18 -23.38 -6.15
N TRP A 54 -4.30 -24.09 -6.02
CA TRP A 54 -5.64 -23.48 -6.00
C TRP A 54 -5.93 -22.66 -4.74
N GLU A 55 -5.15 -22.82 -3.66
CA GLU A 55 -5.27 -21.98 -2.46
C GLU A 55 -4.64 -20.60 -2.66
N MET A 56 -3.73 -20.45 -3.63
CA MET A 56 -2.90 -19.24 -3.79
C MET A 56 -3.73 -17.97 -3.90
N PRO A 57 -4.80 -17.89 -4.73
CA PRO A 57 -5.60 -16.66 -4.85
C PRO A 57 -6.24 -16.22 -3.54
N VAL A 58 -6.53 -17.13 -2.62
CA VAL A 58 -7.12 -16.79 -1.31
C VAL A 58 -6.02 -16.44 -0.32
N LEU A 59 -4.97 -17.27 -0.23
CA LEU A 59 -3.92 -17.09 0.75
C LEU A 59 -3.21 -15.74 0.61
N VAL A 60 -2.82 -15.36 -0.61
CA VAL A 60 -2.03 -14.14 -0.81
C VAL A 60 -2.81 -12.84 -0.63
N GLN A 61 -4.15 -12.88 -0.55
CA GLN A 61 -4.96 -11.69 -0.19
C GLN A 61 -4.51 -11.08 1.14
N ARG A 62 -3.98 -11.90 2.04
CA ARG A 62 -3.55 -11.48 3.37
C ARG A 62 -2.21 -10.73 3.32
N LEU A 63 -1.60 -10.57 2.14
CA LEU A 63 -0.47 -9.66 1.94
C LEU A 63 -0.86 -8.22 2.26
N CYS A 64 -2.02 -7.73 1.87
CA CYS A 64 -2.40 -6.36 2.19
C CYS A 64 -3.91 -6.28 2.41
N GLY A 65 -4.31 -5.70 3.55
CA GLY A 65 -5.72 -5.49 3.89
C GLY A 65 -6.36 -4.35 3.09
N ILE A 66 -5.57 -3.41 2.56
CA ILE A 66 -6.07 -2.32 1.73
C ILE A 66 -6.25 -2.76 0.28
N CYS A 67 -5.35 -3.57 -0.30
CA CYS A 67 -5.44 -4.02 -1.71
C CYS A 67 -5.58 -5.55 -1.90
N PRO A 68 -6.46 -6.25 -1.15
CA PRO A 68 -6.51 -7.71 -1.14
C PRO A 68 -6.93 -8.30 -2.50
N VAL A 69 -7.83 -7.64 -3.22
CA VAL A 69 -8.29 -8.10 -4.54
C VAL A 69 -7.17 -8.08 -5.57
N SER A 70 -6.26 -7.10 -5.51
CA SER A 70 -5.12 -7.03 -6.44
C SER A 70 -4.22 -8.26 -6.29
N HIS A 71 -3.94 -8.67 -5.05
CA HIS A 71 -3.19 -9.89 -4.77
C HIS A 71 -3.95 -11.16 -5.21
N HIS A 72 -5.27 -11.21 -4.95
CA HIS A 72 -6.12 -12.31 -5.43
C HIS A 72 -6.04 -12.48 -6.95
N LEU A 73 -6.25 -11.39 -7.69
CA LEU A 73 -6.27 -11.42 -9.15
C LEU A 73 -4.90 -11.72 -9.74
N ALA A 74 -3.82 -11.22 -9.11
CA ALA A 74 -2.46 -11.55 -9.51
C ALA A 74 -2.16 -13.04 -9.35
N ALA A 75 -2.51 -13.63 -8.20
CA ALA A 75 -2.35 -15.06 -7.98
C ALA A 75 -3.28 -15.90 -8.87
N ALA A 76 -4.53 -15.48 -9.09
CA ALA A 76 -5.44 -16.18 -10.00
C ALA A 76 -4.87 -16.24 -11.43
N LYS A 77 -4.34 -15.12 -11.95
CA LYS A 77 -3.65 -15.08 -13.25
C LYS A 77 -2.42 -15.98 -13.28
N ALA A 78 -1.64 -16.02 -12.20
CA ALA A 78 -0.50 -16.92 -12.09
C ALA A 78 -0.93 -18.40 -12.13
N MET A 79 -2.02 -18.75 -11.44
CA MET A 79 -2.54 -20.11 -11.42
C MET A 79 -3.16 -20.52 -12.76
N ASP A 80 -3.81 -19.59 -13.47
CA ASP A 80 -4.31 -19.86 -14.83
C ASP A 80 -3.17 -20.34 -15.74
N MET A 81 -2.00 -19.69 -15.67
CA MET A 81 -0.82 -20.11 -16.43
C MET A 81 -0.32 -21.50 -16.00
N VAL A 82 -0.32 -21.80 -14.70
CA VAL A 82 0.14 -23.09 -14.17
C VAL A 82 -0.75 -24.25 -14.62
N VAL A 83 -2.07 -24.03 -14.70
CA VAL A 83 -3.03 -25.07 -15.12
C VAL A 83 -3.29 -25.10 -16.62
N GLY A 84 -2.69 -24.21 -17.41
CA GLY A 84 -2.91 -24.11 -18.86
C GLY A 84 -4.28 -23.54 -19.24
N ALA A 85 -4.85 -22.67 -18.41
CA ALA A 85 -6.12 -21.98 -18.70
C ALA A 85 -5.88 -20.73 -19.56
N ASP A 86 -5.66 -20.93 -20.86
CA ASP A 86 -5.34 -19.85 -21.80
C ASP A 86 -6.51 -18.91 -22.11
N ARG A 87 -7.75 -19.34 -21.84
CA ARG A 87 -8.97 -18.56 -22.11
C ARG A 87 -9.94 -18.67 -20.95
N LEU A 88 -10.30 -17.52 -20.39
CA LEU A 88 -11.36 -17.43 -19.41
C LEU A 88 -12.73 -17.41 -20.10
N THR A 89 -13.75 -17.93 -19.43
CA THR A 89 -15.13 -17.68 -19.87
C THR A 89 -15.44 -16.19 -19.77
N PRO A 90 -16.32 -15.64 -20.63
CA PRO A 90 -16.71 -14.23 -20.54
C PRO A 90 -17.22 -13.83 -19.15
N THR A 91 -17.90 -14.74 -18.45
CA THR A 91 -18.37 -14.53 -17.07
C THR A 91 -17.22 -14.40 -16.09
N ALA A 92 -16.21 -15.30 -16.15
CA ALA A 92 -15.05 -15.25 -15.28
C ALA A 92 -14.23 -13.96 -15.48
N GLU A 93 -14.04 -13.53 -16.72
CA GLU A 93 -13.37 -12.28 -17.04
C GLU A 93 -14.13 -11.07 -16.47
N LYS A 94 -15.44 -10.99 -16.71
CA LYS A 94 -16.30 -9.91 -16.18
C LYS A 94 -16.27 -9.86 -14.66
N MET A 95 -16.31 -11.02 -13.99
CA MET A 95 -16.20 -11.10 -12.52
C MET A 95 -14.87 -10.54 -12.02
N ARG A 96 -13.75 -10.92 -12.63
CA ARG A 96 -12.43 -10.39 -12.26
C ARG A 96 -12.34 -8.87 -12.46
N ARG A 97 -12.89 -8.34 -13.55
CA ARG A 97 -12.95 -6.89 -13.81
C ARG A 97 -13.83 -6.17 -12.79
N LEU A 98 -15.00 -6.72 -12.47
CA LEU A 98 -15.88 -6.17 -11.45
C LEU A 98 -15.19 -6.09 -10.08
N MET A 99 -14.52 -7.17 -9.65
CA MET A 99 -13.72 -7.17 -8.42
C MET A 99 -12.65 -6.09 -8.46
N HIS A 100 -11.90 -5.97 -9.57
CA HIS A 100 -10.86 -4.97 -9.71
C HIS A 100 -11.41 -3.54 -9.61
N TYR A 101 -12.53 -3.24 -10.28
CA TYR A 101 -13.14 -1.91 -10.21
C TYR A 101 -13.69 -1.57 -8.83
N GLY A 102 -14.33 -2.54 -8.18
CA GLY A 102 -14.79 -2.36 -6.79
C GLY A 102 -13.62 -2.05 -5.85
N GLN A 103 -12.51 -2.79 -5.97
CA GLN A 103 -11.30 -2.55 -5.20
C GLN A 103 -10.67 -1.18 -5.49
N THR A 104 -10.56 -0.78 -6.75
CA THR A 104 -9.99 0.51 -7.13
C THR A 104 -10.81 1.66 -6.55
N LEU A 105 -12.13 1.61 -6.70
CA LEU A 105 -13.05 2.61 -6.14
C LEU A 105 -12.92 2.68 -4.62
N GLN A 106 -13.02 1.53 -3.93
CA GLN A 106 -12.95 1.46 -2.47
C GLN A 106 -11.59 1.96 -1.96
N SER A 107 -10.49 1.56 -2.58
CA SER A 107 -9.14 1.95 -2.17
C SER A 107 -8.89 3.45 -2.37
N HIS A 108 -9.36 4.02 -3.49
CA HIS A 108 -9.22 5.45 -3.76
C HIS A 108 -10.11 6.29 -2.83
N ALA A 109 -11.34 5.86 -2.58
CA ALA A 109 -12.20 6.53 -1.60
C ALA A 109 -11.57 6.48 -0.19
N LEU A 110 -11.10 5.31 0.24
CA LEU A 110 -10.42 5.16 1.53
C LEU A 110 -9.20 6.09 1.62
N HIS A 111 -8.32 6.07 0.60
CA HIS A 111 -7.13 6.91 0.58
C HIS A 111 -7.48 8.40 0.63
N PHE A 112 -8.42 8.84 -0.22
CA PHE A 112 -8.82 10.23 -0.29
C PHE A 112 -9.41 10.70 1.04
N PHE A 113 -10.45 10.03 1.54
CA PHE A 113 -11.22 10.50 2.68
C PHE A 113 -10.55 10.26 4.04
N HIS A 114 -9.76 9.18 4.19
CA HIS A 114 -9.26 8.77 5.51
C HIS A 114 -7.74 8.94 5.67
N LEU A 115 -6.98 9.02 4.56
CA LEU A 115 -5.52 9.10 4.62
C LEU A 115 -5.02 10.51 4.29
N VAL A 116 -5.28 10.98 3.07
CA VAL A 116 -4.67 12.23 2.56
C VAL A 116 -5.50 13.50 2.81
N SER A 117 -6.82 13.39 2.99
CA SER A 117 -7.71 14.56 3.17
C SER A 117 -7.25 15.56 4.24
N PRO A 118 -6.72 15.18 5.43
CA PRO A 118 -6.34 16.18 6.41
C PRO A 118 -5.21 17.09 5.90
N ASP A 119 -4.27 16.55 5.12
CA ASP A 119 -3.17 17.34 4.56
C ASP A 119 -3.65 18.31 3.48
N LEU A 120 -4.65 17.91 2.67
CA LEU A 120 -5.19 18.73 1.61
C LEU A 120 -6.14 19.83 2.11
N LEU A 121 -6.91 19.55 3.17
CA LEU A 121 -7.93 20.46 3.68
C LEU A 121 -7.36 21.50 4.65
N PHE A 122 -6.46 21.09 5.55
CA PHE A 122 -5.89 21.99 6.56
C PHE A 122 -4.53 22.56 6.15
N GLY A 123 -3.88 21.98 5.13
CA GLY A 123 -2.56 22.36 4.66
C GLY A 123 -1.43 21.56 5.32
N PHE A 124 -0.29 21.44 4.62
CA PHE A 124 0.83 20.60 5.06
C PHE A 124 1.55 21.12 6.32
N ASP A 125 1.41 22.40 6.63
CA ASP A 125 2.04 23.06 7.78
C ASP A 125 1.09 23.18 8.99
N ALA A 126 -0.15 22.69 8.89
CA ALA A 126 -1.11 22.75 9.98
C ALA A 126 -0.67 21.89 11.18
N ASP A 127 -1.04 22.33 12.38
CA ASP A 127 -0.78 21.63 13.62
C ASP A 127 -1.34 20.19 13.55
N PRO A 128 -0.54 19.14 13.85
CA PRO A 128 -1.00 17.75 13.82
C PRO A 128 -2.24 17.46 14.67
N THR A 129 -2.49 18.24 15.72
CA THR A 129 -3.69 18.12 16.56
C THR A 129 -4.98 18.48 15.83
N VAL A 130 -4.88 19.29 14.76
CA VAL A 130 -6.00 19.65 13.88
C VAL A 130 -5.92 18.87 12.57
N ARG A 131 -4.71 18.62 12.05
CA ARG A 131 -4.47 17.91 10.78
C ARG A 131 -4.57 16.39 10.93
N ASN A 132 -5.75 15.91 11.31
CA ASN A 132 -6.04 14.48 11.44
C ASN A 132 -7.46 14.14 10.94
N VAL A 133 -7.74 12.85 10.81
CA VAL A 133 -8.99 12.34 10.22
C VAL A 133 -10.24 12.70 11.04
N ILE A 134 -10.12 12.90 12.36
CA ILE A 134 -11.27 13.24 13.22
C ILE A 134 -11.75 14.66 12.90
N ALA A 135 -10.83 15.58 12.61
CA ALA A 135 -11.18 16.96 12.26
C ALA A 135 -11.81 17.10 10.86
N VAL A 136 -11.65 16.10 9.99
CA VAL A 136 -12.28 16.08 8.66
C VAL A 136 -13.76 15.68 8.73
N ALA A 137 -14.15 14.90 9.75
CA ALA A 137 -15.46 14.28 9.90
C ALA A 137 -16.49 15.17 10.60
#